data_AF-A0A942CTT0-F1
#
_entry.id   AF-A0A942CTT0-F1
#
_cell.length_a   1.000
_cell.length_b   1.000
_cell.length_c   1.000
_cell.angle_alpha   90.00
_cell.angle_beta   90.00
_cell.angle_gamma   90.00
#
_symmetry.space_group_name_H-M   'P 1'
#
loop_
_entity.id
_entity.type
_entity.pdbx_description
1 polymer ?
#
loop_
_entity_poly.entity_id
_entity_poly.type
_entity_poly.pdbx_seq_one_letter_code
_entity_poly.pdbx_strand_id
1 'polypeptide(L)'
;MNVRPYEQSDLDGVRKIHAQQNFPYAFPDLRNPLFLTKILLTDGEGPHEKILGAALLRLTAEAYLLLDPKAGTPKQRWQSLLTLHEAARRDAWQRGLEDVHAWLPPAIAKKFGRRIERLGWQRDDAWTPYCKRLS
;
A
#
# COMPACT_ATOMS: atom_id res chain seq x y z
N MET A 1 21.48 -2.68 21.76
CA MET A 1 20.60 -2.41 20.62
C MET A 1 21.02 -3.28 19.48
N ASN A 2 20.10 -4.06 18.91
CA ASN A 2 20.34 -4.94 17.79
C ASN A 2 19.18 -4.85 16.78
N VAL A 3 19.45 -5.09 15.50
CA VAL A 3 18.43 -5.17 14.44
C VAL A 3 18.49 -6.55 13.82
N ARG A 4 17.37 -7.27 13.83
CA ARG A 4 17.28 -8.61 13.25
C ARG A 4 15.99 -8.86 12.47
N PRO A 5 15.93 -9.89 11.63
CA PRO A 5 14.69 -10.33 11.00
C PRO A 5 13.63 -10.74 12.03
N TYR A 6 12.37 -10.51 11.69
CA TYR A 6 11.21 -11.02 12.41
C TYR A 6 11.12 -12.54 12.31
N GLU A 7 10.73 -13.18 13.41
CA GLU A 7 10.35 -14.59 13.49
C GLU A 7 8.89 -14.73 13.96
N GLN A 8 8.27 -15.87 13.65
CA GLN A 8 6.85 -16.09 13.97
C GLN A 8 6.54 -15.98 15.48
N SER A 9 7.51 -16.35 16.33
CA SER A 9 7.46 -16.23 17.80
C SER A 9 7.33 -14.78 18.28
N ASP A 10 7.75 -13.79 17.48
CA ASP A 10 7.71 -12.38 17.85
C ASP A 10 6.31 -11.75 17.73
N LEU A 11 5.35 -12.44 17.09
CA LEU A 11 4.05 -11.88 16.71
C LEU A 11 3.34 -11.19 17.88
N ASP A 12 3.29 -11.83 19.04
CA ASP A 12 2.61 -11.29 20.22
C ASP A 12 3.30 -10.05 20.77
N GLY A 13 4.64 -10.00 20.72
CA GLY A 13 5.42 -8.83 21.12
C GLY A 13 5.12 -7.63 20.23
N VAL A 14 5.13 -7.83 18.90
CA VAL A 14 4.85 -6.76 17.93
C VAL A 14 3.39 -6.29 18.01
N ARG A 15 2.43 -7.21 18.20
CA ARG A 15 1.01 -6.87 18.42
C ARG A 15 0.79 -6.02 19.66
N LYS A 16 1.49 -6.33 20.77
CA LYS A 16 1.42 -5.53 22.01
C LYS A 16 1.93 -4.11 21.80
N ILE A 17 3.04 -3.94 21.09
CA ILE A 17 3.59 -2.62 20.75
C ILE A 17 2.57 -1.82 19.93
N HIS A 18 2.00 -2.42 18.87
CA HIS A 18 0.97 -1.77 18.07
C HIS A 18 -0.26 -1.35 18.90
N ALA A 19 -0.75 -2.24 19.78
CA ALA A 19 -1.90 -1.94 20.63
C ALA A 19 -1.63 -0.76 21.57
N GLN A 20 -0.41 -0.64 22.09
CA GLN A 20 0.00 0.48 22.96
C GLN A 20 0.11 1.81 22.21
N GLN A 21 0.43 1.79 20.91
CA GLN A 21 0.46 2.99 20.08
C GLN A 21 -0.94 3.56 19.83
N ASN A 22 -1.98 2.72 19.88
CA ASN A 22 -3.38 3.10 19.76
C ASN A 22 -3.68 3.94 18.51
N PHE A 23 -3.01 3.64 17.39
CA PHE A 23 -3.34 4.23 16.11
C PHE A 23 -4.63 3.61 15.54
N PRO A 24 -5.42 4.37 14.76
CA PRO A 24 -6.73 3.91 14.29
C PRO A 24 -6.67 2.92 13.11
N TYR A 25 -5.49 2.42 12.73
CA TYR A 25 -5.35 1.41 11.69
C TYR A 25 -5.23 -0.01 12.29
N ALA A 26 -5.65 -1.02 11.51
CA ALA A 26 -5.59 -2.40 11.93
C ALA A 26 -4.15 -2.94 11.91
N PHE A 27 -3.81 -3.81 12.86
CA PHE A 27 -2.54 -4.53 12.82
C PHE A 27 -2.45 -5.39 11.55
N PRO A 28 -1.36 -5.32 10.77
CA PRO A 28 -1.23 -6.08 9.53
C PRO A 28 -1.14 -7.59 9.74
N ASP A 29 -1.62 -8.39 8.79
CA ASP A 29 -1.36 -9.83 8.76
C ASP A 29 0.07 -10.11 8.28
N LEU A 30 0.99 -10.37 9.22
CA LEU A 30 2.39 -10.64 8.91
C LEU A 30 2.64 -11.96 8.18
N ARG A 31 1.62 -12.80 7.97
CA ARG A 31 1.75 -14.01 7.12
C ARG A 31 1.56 -13.69 5.63
N ASN A 32 1.00 -12.53 5.33
CA ASN A 32 0.80 -12.09 3.95
C ASN A 32 2.16 -11.95 3.24
N PRO A 33 2.36 -12.61 2.08
CA PRO A 33 3.62 -12.60 1.36
C PRO A 33 3.98 -11.23 0.78
N LEU A 34 3.03 -10.29 0.69
CA LEU A 34 3.32 -8.92 0.26
C LEU A 34 4.15 -8.16 1.30
N PHE A 35 4.19 -8.56 2.58
CA PHE A 35 5.14 -7.98 3.54
C PHE A 35 6.55 -8.53 3.29
N LEU A 36 7.33 -7.81 2.49
CA LEU A 36 8.67 -8.21 2.07
C LEU A 36 9.73 -7.94 3.14
N THR A 37 9.57 -6.85 3.90
CA THR A 37 10.49 -6.51 4.99
C THR A 37 9.77 -6.60 6.32
N LYS A 38 10.32 -7.40 7.23
CA LYS A 38 9.89 -7.52 8.62
C LYS A 38 11.15 -7.56 9.48
N ILE A 39 11.50 -6.42 10.07
CA ILE A 39 12.70 -6.30 10.91
C ILE A 39 12.33 -5.71 12.27
N LEU A 40 13.02 -6.18 13.30
CA LEU A 40 12.81 -5.79 14.67
C LEU A 40 14.04 -5.05 15.20
N LEU A 41 13.80 -4.06 16.06
CA LEU A 41 14.81 -3.44 16.91
C LEU A 41 14.66 -4.04 18.31
N THR A 42 15.75 -4.53 18.89
CA THR A 42 15.79 -5.14 20.23
C THR A 42 16.82 -4.45 21.12
N ASP A 43 16.68 -4.58 22.43
CA ASP A 43 17.59 -3.97 23.41
C ASP A 43 18.98 -4.62 23.48
N GLY A 44 19.09 -5.90 23.09
CA GLY A 44 20.33 -6.68 23.06
C GLY A 44 20.24 -7.86 22.09
N GLU A 45 21.02 -8.91 22.34
CA GLU A 45 20.94 -10.17 21.60
C GLU A 45 20.54 -11.31 22.55
N GLY A 46 19.96 -12.36 21.99
CA GLY A 46 19.69 -13.61 22.71
C GLY A 46 18.22 -13.82 23.09
N PRO A 47 17.92 -14.94 23.76
CA PRO A 47 16.55 -15.45 23.90
C PRO A 47 15.64 -14.62 24.83
N HIS A 48 16.20 -13.65 25.56
CA HIS A 48 15.48 -12.80 26.50
C HIS A 48 15.50 -11.31 26.11
N GLU A 49 15.93 -11.00 24.89
CA GLU A 49 15.90 -9.64 24.39
C GLU A 49 14.45 -9.10 24.37
N LYS A 50 14.33 -7.79 24.58
CA LYS A 50 13.06 -7.09 24.49
C LYS A 50 12.94 -6.43 23.12
N ILE A 51 11.80 -6.66 22.45
CA ILE A 51 11.44 -5.93 21.23
C ILE A 51 11.11 -4.48 21.62
N LEU A 52 11.80 -3.55 20.98
CA LEU A 52 11.63 -2.11 21.15
C LEU A 52 10.85 -1.49 19.99
N GLY A 53 10.88 -2.11 18.81
CA GLY A 53 10.15 -1.64 17.64
C GLY A 53 10.21 -2.61 16.47
N ALA A 54 9.41 -2.32 15.44
CA ALA A 54 9.36 -3.09 14.21
C ALA A 54 9.24 -2.15 13.00
N ALA A 55 9.90 -2.50 11.90
CA ALA A 55 9.66 -1.91 10.59
C ALA A 55 9.10 -2.99 9.65
N LEU A 56 7.92 -2.70 9.09
CA LEU A 56 7.12 -3.61 8.28
C LEU A 56 6.85 -2.93 6.94
N LEU A 57 7.33 -3.50 5.84
CA LEU A 57 7.13 -2.94 4.50
C LEU A 57 6.35 -3.93 3.65
N ARG A 58 5.17 -3.49 3.17
CA ARG A 58 4.31 -4.22 2.24
C ARG A 58 4.54 -3.74 0.81
N LEU A 59 4.69 -4.66 -0.12
CA LEU A 59 4.68 -4.40 -1.54
C LEU A 59 3.29 -3.93 -1.97
N THR A 60 3.25 -2.79 -2.64
CA THR A 60 2.05 -2.25 -3.29
C THR A 60 2.37 -1.92 -4.74
N ALA A 61 1.33 -1.79 -5.57
CA ALA A 61 1.49 -1.37 -6.95
C ALA A 61 1.11 0.09 -7.14
N GLU A 62 1.80 0.77 -8.05
CA GLU A 62 1.44 2.09 -8.55
C GLU A 62 0.78 1.97 -9.93
N ALA A 63 -0.39 2.59 -10.10
CA ALA A 63 -1.11 2.66 -11.36
C ALA A 63 -0.74 3.90 -12.18
N TYR A 64 -0.29 3.65 -13.41
CA TYR A 64 -0.24 4.64 -14.48
C TYR A 64 -1.25 4.27 -15.56
N LEU A 65 -2.32 5.05 -15.68
CA LEU A 65 -3.31 4.88 -16.75
C LEU A 65 -3.08 5.95 -17.82
N LEU A 66 -2.51 5.53 -18.94
CA LEU A 66 -2.17 6.40 -20.06
C LEU A 66 -3.14 6.15 -21.22
N LEU A 67 -3.69 7.24 -21.76
CA LEU A 67 -4.51 7.23 -22.96
C LEU A 67 -3.95 8.26 -23.94
N ASP A 68 -3.93 7.90 -25.23
CA ASP A 68 -3.60 8.86 -26.27
C ASP A 68 -4.70 9.94 -26.33
N PRO A 69 -4.37 11.23 -26.10
CA PRO A 69 -5.35 12.32 -26.15
C PRO A 69 -5.95 12.54 -27.55
N LYS A 70 -5.28 12.06 -28.61
CA LYS A 70 -5.72 12.19 -30.00
C LYS A 70 -6.57 11.02 -30.48
N ALA A 71 -6.61 9.92 -29.73
CA ALA A 71 -7.42 8.76 -30.09
C ALA A 71 -8.92 9.05 -29.93
N GLY A 72 -9.66 8.97 -31.03
CA GLY A 72 -11.13 9.03 -31.06
C GLY A 72 -11.75 10.27 -30.40
N THR A 73 -13.02 10.14 -30.06
CA THR A 73 -13.80 11.14 -29.32
C THR A 73 -13.59 11.01 -27.81
N PRO A 74 -13.93 12.05 -27.01
CA PRO A 74 -13.88 11.95 -25.55
C PRO A 74 -14.68 10.77 -24.97
N LYS A 75 -15.83 10.44 -25.58
CA LYS A 75 -16.66 9.28 -25.17
C LYS A 75 -15.93 7.96 -25.43
N GLN A 76 -15.29 7.82 -26.60
CA GLN A 76 -14.50 6.63 -26.92
C GLN A 76 -13.31 6.48 -25.98
N ARG A 77 -12.58 7.56 -25.69
CA ARG A 77 -11.48 7.51 -24.70
C ARG A 77 -11.92 7.09 -23.32
N TRP A 78 -13.09 7.56 -22.87
CA TRP A 78 -13.66 7.09 -21.61
C TRP A 78 -13.95 5.59 -21.64
N GLN A 79 -14.52 5.07 -22.72
CA GLN A 79 -14.74 3.63 -22.87
C GLN A 79 -13.42 2.84 -22.89
N SER A 80 -12.38 3.36 -23.55
CA SER A 80 -11.05 2.77 -23.51
C SER A 80 -10.49 2.76 -22.09
N LEU A 81 -10.63 3.85 -21.33
CA LEU A 81 -10.22 3.91 -19.92
C LEU A 81 -10.87 2.80 -19.11
N LEU A 82 -12.19 2.63 -19.22
CA LEU A 82 -12.93 1.60 -18.48
C LEU A 82 -12.45 0.19 -18.84
N THR A 83 -12.16 -0.04 -20.12
CA THR A 83 -11.64 -1.32 -20.61
C THR A 83 -10.26 -1.60 -20.03
N LEU A 84 -9.35 -0.63 -20.09
CA LEU A 84 -8.00 -0.71 -19.50
C LEU A 84 -8.05 -0.90 -17.99
N HIS A 85 -8.93 -0.17 -17.31
CA HIS A 85 -9.10 -0.23 -15.86
C HIS A 85 -9.49 -1.64 -15.41
N GLU A 86 -10.50 -2.25 -16.03
CA GLU A 86 -10.94 -3.61 -15.68
C GLU A 86 -9.89 -4.67 -16.04
N ALA A 87 -9.21 -4.50 -17.18
CA ALA A 87 -8.11 -5.39 -17.56
C ALA A 87 -6.95 -5.34 -16.55
N ALA A 88 -6.54 -4.12 -16.14
CA ALA A 88 -5.50 -3.93 -15.14
C ALA A 88 -5.90 -4.50 -13.77
N ARG A 89 -7.16 -4.32 -13.34
CA ARG A 89 -7.67 -4.90 -12.09
C ARG A 89 -7.56 -6.43 -12.10
N ARG A 90 -7.92 -7.08 -13.21
CA ARG A 90 -7.83 -8.54 -13.35
C ARG A 90 -6.39 -9.04 -13.34
N ASP A 91 -5.51 -8.39 -14.09
CA ASP A 91 -4.09 -8.74 -14.11
C ASP A 91 -3.45 -8.56 -12.73
N ALA A 92 -3.70 -7.46 -12.04
CA ALA A 92 -3.22 -7.23 -10.67
C ALA A 92 -3.70 -8.31 -9.70
N TRP A 93 -4.99 -8.66 -9.75
CA TRP A 93 -5.55 -9.73 -8.93
C TRP A 93 -4.90 -11.09 -9.21
N GLN A 94 -4.69 -11.43 -10.49
CA GLN A 94 -4.03 -12.68 -10.88
C GLN A 94 -2.58 -12.77 -10.41
N ARG A 95 -1.91 -11.62 -10.24
CA ARG A 95 -0.56 -11.53 -9.66
C ARG A 95 -0.53 -11.59 -8.14
N GLY A 96 -1.70 -11.66 -7.49
CA GLY A 96 -1.80 -11.67 -6.03
C GLY A 96 -1.59 -10.30 -5.38
N LEU A 97 -1.74 -9.20 -6.13
CA LEU A 97 -1.75 -7.86 -5.55
C LEU A 97 -3.08 -7.63 -4.82
N GLU A 98 -2.99 -7.03 -3.64
CA GLU A 98 -4.17 -6.69 -2.84
C GLU A 98 -4.66 -5.27 -3.09
N ASP A 99 -3.77 -4.36 -3.48
CA ASP A 99 -4.09 -2.98 -3.78
C ASP A 99 -3.19 -2.35 -4.84
N VAL A 100 -3.70 -1.25 -5.38
CA VAL A 100 -3.04 -0.41 -6.36
C VAL A 100 -3.32 1.04 -6.00
N HIS A 101 -2.28 1.86 -6.02
CA HIS A 101 -2.35 3.27 -5.68
C HIS A 101 -2.17 4.13 -6.93
N ALA A 102 -2.90 5.24 -7.02
CA ALA A 102 -2.74 6.22 -8.09
C ALA A 102 -2.55 7.61 -7.49
N TRP A 103 -1.49 8.29 -7.92
CA TRP A 103 -1.20 9.66 -7.49
C TRP A 103 -1.65 10.64 -8.56
N LEU A 104 -2.80 11.26 -8.33
CA LEU A 104 -3.34 12.26 -9.25
C LEU A 104 -2.81 13.66 -8.90
N PRO A 105 -2.34 14.45 -9.90
CA PRO A 105 -2.07 15.86 -9.70
C PRO A 105 -3.30 16.58 -9.11
N PRO A 106 -3.14 17.53 -8.17
CA PRO A 106 -4.28 18.14 -7.47
C PRO A 106 -5.36 18.73 -8.39
N ALA A 107 -4.98 19.35 -9.50
CA ALA A 107 -5.92 19.90 -10.47
C ALA A 107 -6.75 18.81 -11.18
N ILE A 108 -6.15 17.65 -11.43
CA ILE A 108 -6.81 16.48 -12.04
C ILE A 108 -7.72 15.82 -11.01
N ALA A 109 -7.24 15.60 -9.79
CA ALA A 109 -8.01 14.99 -8.70
C ALA A 109 -9.36 15.69 -8.47
N LYS A 110 -9.41 17.02 -8.52
CA LYS A 110 -10.65 17.81 -8.37
C LYS A 110 -11.76 17.44 -9.36
N LYS A 111 -11.42 17.05 -10.59
CA LYS A 111 -12.40 16.76 -11.65
C LYS A 111 -12.53 15.25 -11.90
N PHE A 112 -11.40 14.57 -12.01
CA PHE A 112 -11.31 13.16 -12.38
C PHE A 112 -11.46 12.22 -11.19
N GLY A 113 -11.07 12.64 -9.97
CA GLY A 113 -11.18 11.82 -8.75
C GLY A 113 -12.59 11.27 -8.54
N ARG A 114 -13.60 12.13 -8.62
CA ARG A 114 -15.02 11.73 -8.52
C ARG A 114 -15.47 10.69 -9.54
N ARG A 115 -14.79 10.58 -10.69
CA ARG A 115 -15.11 9.57 -11.70
C ARG A 115 -14.53 8.22 -11.31
N ILE A 116 -13.29 8.18 -10.85
CA ILE A 116 -12.64 6.92 -10.46
C ILE A 116 -13.14 6.42 -9.10
N GLU A 117 -13.60 7.29 -8.20
CA GLU A 117 -14.28 6.88 -6.97
C GLU A 117 -15.51 6.00 -7.26
N ARG A 118 -16.26 6.31 -8.33
CA ARG A 118 -17.38 5.48 -8.80
C ARG A 118 -16.96 4.14 -9.39
N LEU A 119 -15.67 3.96 -9.67
CA LEU A 119 -15.08 2.70 -10.12
C LEU A 119 -14.47 1.90 -8.97
N GLY A 120 -14.66 2.35 -7.72
CA GLY A 120 -14.17 1.69 -6.51
C GLY A 120 -12.83 2.22 -5.99
N TRP A 121 -12.26 3.25 -6.62
CA TRP A 121 -11.07 3.91 -6.05
C TRP A 121 -11.44 4.61 -4.75
N GLN A 122 -10.60 4.48 -3.75
CA GLN A 122 -10.79 5.13 -2.47
C GLN A 122 -9.85 6.31 -2.37
N ARG A 123 -10.41 7.44 -1.94
CA ARG A 123 -9.63 8.61 -1.56
C ARG A 123 -9.59 8.68 -0.05
N ASP A 124 -8.39 8.58 0.50
CA ASP A 124 -8.14 8.76 1.92
C ASP A 124 -7.47 10.12 2.13
N ASP A 125 -8.22 11.07 2.69
CA ASP A 125 -7.72 12.39 3.09
C ASP A 125 -7.35 12.43 4.60
N ALA A 126 -7.54 11.33 5.34
CA ALA A 126 -7.25 11.28 6.78
C ALA A 126 -5.75 11.16 7.08
N TRP A 127 -4.97 10.64 6.12
CA TRP A 127 -3.54 10.41 6.28
C TRP A 127 -2.73 11.18 5.22
N THR A 128 -1.74 11.95 5.68
CA THR A 128 -0.80 12.65 4.79
C THR A 128 0.25 11.67 4.28
N PRO A 129 0.35 11.40 2.96
CA PRO A 129 1.34 10.48 2.44
C PRO A 129 2.74 11.12 2.45
N TYR A 130 3.74 10.35 2.89
CA TYR A 130 5.17 10.67 2.77
C TYR A 130 5.86 9.59 1.93
N CYS A 131 6.78 10.00 1.06
CA CYS A 131 7.55 9.09 0.21
C CYS A 131 9.05 9.39 0.32
N LYS A 132 9.86 8.33 0.45
CA LYS A 132 11.33 8.39 0.47
C LYS A 132 11.87 7.62 -0.73
N ARG A 133 12.70 8.26 -1.55
CA ARG A 133 13.49 7.59 -2.60
C ARG A 133 14.69 6.90 -1.95
N LEU A 134 14.97 5.67 -2.40
CA LEU A 134 16.08 4.83 -1.92
C LEU A 134 17.34 4.91 -2.79
N SER A 135 17.34 5.76 -3.81
CA SER A 135 18.46 6.05 -4.72
C SER A 135 19.39 7.13 -4.17
#